data_AF-A0A1Q9EDC3-F1
#
_entry.id   AF-A0A1Q9EDC3-F1
#
_cell.length_a   1.000
_cell.length_b   1.000
_cell.length_c   1.000
_cell.angle_alpha   90.00
_cell.angle_beta   90.00
_cell.angle_gamma   90.00
#
_symmetry.space_group_name_H-M   'P 1'
#
loop_
_entity.id
_entity.type
_entity.pdbx_description
1 polymer ?
#
loop_
_entity_poly.entity_id
_entity_poly.type
_entity_poly.pdbx_seq_one_letter_code
_entity_poly.pdbx_strand_id
1 'polypeptide(L)'
;MTWMPHVNLTGVEYMGGDISPSLVASNLRSFASDAKFANRFAVFDITCMIPPKVDMIHTRHVFIHLDSNLSMQALRNFERSGSKYVAIPNWPSLDGSSNEYHPKGQAYDNVHRYNLDLPPYCLPSPCTPRRTLELMG
;
A
#
# COMPACT_ATOMS: atom_id res chain seq x y z
N MET A 1 7.17 7.22 10.83
CA MET A 1 7.53 7.10 9.39
C MET A 1 8.87 7.81 9.15
N THR A 2 9.84 7.20 8.48
CA THR A 2 11.18 7.79 8.31
C THR A 2 11.45 8.42 6.95
N TRP A 3 10.64 8.13 5.92
CA TRP A 3 10.91 8.58 4.54
C TRP A 3 9.90 9.60 4.00
N MET A 4 8.61 9.46 4.33
CA MET A 4 7.54 10.31 3.80
C MET A 4 7.72 11.81 4.07
N PRO A 5 8.26 12.25 5.23
CA PRO A 5 8.55 13.67 5.48
C PRO A 5 9.57 14.30 4.52
N HIS A 6 10.38 13.48 3.82
CA HIS A 6 11.37 13.93 2.84
C HIS A 6 10.83 14.00 1.40
N VAL A 7 9.57 13.59 1.19
CA VAL A 7 8.91 13.68 -0.12
C VAL A 7 8.36 15.09 -0.30
N ASN A 8 8.52 15.65 -1.50
CA ASN A 8 7.85 16.89 -1.85
C ASN A 8 6.34 16.64 -2.01
N LEU A 9 5.57 17.01 -0.98
CA LEU A 9 4.11 16.92 -0.95
C LEU A 9 3.43 18.28 -1.18
N THR A 10 4.14 19.24 -1.79
CA THR A 10 3.54 20.54 -2.14
C THR A 10 2.31 20.33 -3.01
N GLY A 11 1.15 20.83 -2.55
CA GLY A 11 -0.12 20.65 -3.25
C GLY A 11 -0.77 19.29 -3.08
N VAL A 12 -0.24 18.41 -2.23
CA VAL A 12 -0.81 17.08 -1.93
C VAL A 12 -1.42 17.09 -0.53
N GLU A 13 -2.70 16.71 -0.44
CA GLU A 13 -3.33 16.40 0.83
C GLU A 13 -2.96 14.97 1.24
N TYR A 14 -2.29 14.83 2.39
CA TYR A 14 -1.82 13.54 2.88
C TYR A 14 -2.73 12.99 3.99
N MET A 15 -2.95 11.67 3.96
CA MET A 15 -3.51 10.91 5.07
C MET A 15 -2.69 9.62 5.27
N GLY A 16 -2.28 9.36 6.51
CA GLY A 16 -1.57 8.15 6.91
C GLY A 16 -2.48 7.22 7.71
N GLY A 17 -2.59 5.97 7.27
CA GLY A 17 -3.25 4.90 8.01
C GLY A 17 -2.25 3.86 8.50
N ASP A 18 -2.42 3.38 9.72
CA ASP A 18 -1.67 2.24 10.26
C ASP A 18 -2.58 1.42 11.20
N ILE A 19 -2.45 0.10 11.22
CA ILE A 19 -3.23 -0.76 12.12
C ILE A 19 -2.79 -0.61 13.59
N SER A 20 -1.57 -0.15 13.84
CA SER A 20 -0.99 -0.01 15.18
C SER A 20 -1.34 1.34 15.82
N PRO A 21 -2.17 1.37 16.89
CA PRO A 21 -2.53 2.62 17.57
C PRO A 21 -1.32 3.35 18.17
N SER A 22 -0.29 2.61 18.60
CA SER A 22 0.92 3.21 19.15
C SER A 22 1.75 3.93 18.09
N LEU A 23 1.83 3.39 16.86
CA LEU A 23 2.49 4.05 15.73
C LEU A 23 1.73 5.30 15.29
N VAL A 24 0.40 5.23 15.23
CA VAL A 24 -0.45 6.39 14.93
C VAL A 24 -0.23 7.50 15.96
N ALA A 25 -0.33 7.17 17.26
CA ALA A 25 -0.11 8.14 18.33
C ALA A 25 1.31 8.73 18.32
N SER A 26 2.32 7.91 17.99
CA SER A 26 3.70 8.37 17.83
C SER A 26 3.83 9.37 16.67
N ASN A 27 3.32 9.04 15.48
CA ASN A 27 3.36 9.92 14.31
C ASN A 27 2.58 11.23 14.56
N LEU A 28 1.40 11.17 15.20
CA LEU A 28 0.64 12.36 15.55
C LEU A 28 1.46 13.31 16.44
N ARG A 29 2.20 12.80 17.42
CA ARG A 29 3.09 13.61 18.26
C ARG A 29 4.30 14.13 17.48
N SER A 30 4.99 13.26 16.76
CA SER A 30 6.22 13.61 16.03
C SER A 30 6.01 14.65 14.94
N PHE A 31 4.81 14.70 14.35
CA PHE A 31 4.49 15.61 13.25
C PHE A 31 3.41 16.65 13.60
N ALA A 32 3.15 16.89 14.89
CA ALA A 32 2.13 17.83 15.35
C ALA A 32 2.35 19.27 14.85
N SER A 33 3.61 19.68 14.69
CA SER A 33 3.99 21.04 14.23
C SER A 33 4.17 21.15 12.72
N ASP A 34 4.11 20.05 11.97
CA ASP A 34 4.21 20.07 10.51
C ASP A 34 2.82 20.12 9.90
N ALA A 35 2.43 21.26 9.35
CA ALA A 35 1.11 21.47 8.75
C ALA A 35 0.74 20.45 7.66
N LYS A 36 1.73 19.80 7.01
CA LYS A 36 1.49 18.74 6.02
C LYS A 36 0.92 17.45 6.64
N PHE A 37 1.23 17.21 7.91
CA PHE A 37 0.99 15.94 8.60
C PHE A 37 0.16 16.07 9.88
N ALA A 38 0.03 17.29 10.42
CA ALA A 38 -0.72 17.57 11.63
C ALA A 38 -2.17 17.05 11.51
N ASN A 39 -2.57 16.19 12.45
CA ASN A 39 -3.89 15.54 12.47
C ASN A 39 -4.21 14.69 11.22
N ARG A 40 -3.19 14.21 10.50
CA ARG A 40 -3.35 13.41 9.28
C ARG A 40 -3.10 11.91 9.46
N PHE A 41 -2.99 11.40 10.70
CA PHE A 41 -2.80 9.98 10.96
C PHE A 41 -4.00 9.37 11.68
N ALA A 42 -4.41 8.18 11.26
CA ALA A 42 -5.53 7.44 11.85
C ALA A 42 -5.23 5.94 11.99
N VAL A 43 -5.83 5.31 13.00
CA VAL A 43 -5.84 3.85 13.10
C VAL A 43 -6.72 3.32 11.99
N PHE A 44 -6.17 2.47 11.13
CA PHE A 44 -6.86 2.01 9.94
C PHE A 44 -6.45 0.58 9.57
N ASP A 45 -7.44 -0.30 9.50
CA ASP A 45 -7.26 -1.69 9.04
C ASP A 45 -7.84 -1.83 7.63
N ILE A 46 -6.95 -1.89 6.64
CA ILE A 46 -7.33 -1.99 5.22
C ILE A 46 -8.09 -3.29 4.89
N THR A 47 -8.02 -4.32 5.74
CA THR A 47 -8.66 -5.62 5.48
C THR A 47 -10.16 -5.59 5.77
N CYS A 48 -10.62 -4.73 6.68
CA CYS A 48 -12.01 -4.63 7.08
C CYS A 48 -12.63 -3.22 6.94
N MET A 49 -11.82 -2.20 6.65
CA MET A 49 -12.26 -0.81 6.49
C MET A 49 -12.09 -0.32 5.04
N ILE A 50 -13.03 0.51 4.59
CA ILE A 50 -12.99 1.18 3.29
C ILE A 50 -12.32 2.54 3.47
N PRO A 51 -11.23 2.85 2.74
CA PRO A 51 -10.58 4.14 2.87
C PRO A 51 -11.48 5.25 2.30
N PRO A 52 -11.24 6.53 2.66
CA PRO A 52 -11.91 7.64 1.99
C PRO A 52 -11.56 7.64 0.50
N LYS A 53 -12.45 8.22 -0.31
CA LYS A 53 -12.18 8.45 -1.72
C LYS A 53 -11.03 9.44 -1.88
N VAL A 54 -9.95 9.01 -2.52
CA VAL A 54 -8.76 9.82 -2.82
C VAL A 54 -8.33 9.62 -4.27
N ASP A 55 -7.42 10.46 -4.76
CA ASP A 55 -6.84 10.25 -6.09
C ASP A 55 -5.98 8.99 -6.13
N MET A 56 -5.22 8.72 -5.05
CA MET A 56 -4.26 7.61 -5.00
C MET A 56 -4.14 7.00 -3.60
N ILE A 57 -4.24 5.67 -3.53
CA ILE A 57 -3.89 4.87 -2.35
C ILE A 57 -2.46 4.33 -2.55
N HIS A 58 -1.61 4.41 -1.53
CA HIS A 58 -0.23 3.91 -1.60
C HIS A 58 0.07 2.96 -0.44
N THR A 59 0.37 1.69 -0.74
CA THR A 59 0.59 0.62 0.25
C THR A 59 1.95 -0.06 0.08
N ARG A 60 3.03 0.67 0.37
CA ARG A 60 4.41 0.26 0.08
C ARG A 60 4.85 -1.08 0.71
N HIS A 61 4.44 -1.40 1.94
CA HIS A 61 4.95 -2.58 2.68
C HIS A 61 3.87 -3.30 3.47
N VAL A 62 2.61 -3.24 3.04
CA VAL A 62 1.51 -3.89 3.77
C VAL A 62 1.15 -5.25 3.19
N PHE A 63 1.08 -5.36 1.86
CA PHE A 63 0.63 -6.58 1.17
C PHE A 63 1.52 -7.79 1.42
N ILE A 64 2.79 -7.56 1.72
CA ILE A 64 3.74 -8.62 2.08
C ILE A 64 3.39 -9.32 3.41
N HIS A 65 2.54 -8.71 4.25
CA HIS A 65 2.14 -9.25 5.55
C HIS A 65 0.73 -9.86 5.55
N LEU A 66 0.04 -9.81 4.40
CA LEU A 66 -1.31 -10.30 4.23
C LEU A 66 -1.28 -11.57 3.41
N ASP A 67 -2.01 -12.60 3.84
CA ASP A 67 -2.28 -13.76 2.99
C ASP A 67 -3.17 -13.36 1.78
N SER A 68 -3.37 -14.31 0.86
CA SER A 68 -4.10 -14.03 -0.39
C SER A 68 -5.56 -13.64 -0.12
N ASN A 69 -6.18 -14.13 0.95
CA ASN A 69 -7.55 -13.78 1.31
C ASN A 69 -7.64 -12.35 1.85
N LEU A 70 -6.73 -11.96 2.74
CA LEU A 70 -6.70 -10.62 3.33
C LEU A 70 -6.27 -9.55 2.32
N SER A 71 -5.30 -9.86 1.46
CA SER A 71 -4.87 -8.95 0.39
C SER A 71 -6.00 -8.72 -0.64
N MET A 72 -6.74 -9.77 -1.01
CA MET A 72 -7.93 -9.63 -1.85
C MET A 72 -9.04 -8.81 -1.19
N GLN A 73 -9.25 -8.96 0.13
CA GLN A 73 -10.19 -8.10 0.87
C GLN A 73 -9.76 -6.63 0.85
N ALA A 74 -8.47 -6.35 1.06
CA ALA A 74 -7.93 -5.00 0.98
C ALA A 74 -8.14 -4.37 -0.41
N LEU A 75 -7.86 -5.10 -1.49
CA LEU A 75 -8.11 -4.63 -2.86
C LEU A 75 -9.58 -4.31 -3.11
N ARG A 76 -10.50 -5.17 -2.66
CA ARG A 76 -11.95 -4.90 -2.75
C ARG A 76 -12.35 -3.66 -1.96
N ASN A 77 -11.75 -3.42 -0.79
CA ASN A 77 -12.01 -2.20 -0.03
C ASN A 77 -11.48 -0.96 -0.75
N PHE A 78 -10.33 -1.05 -1.43
CA PHE A 78 -9.79 0.05 -2.24
C PHE A 78 -10.69 0.35 -3.43
N GLU A 79 -11.18 -0.68 -4.14
CA GLU A 79 -12.15 -0.51 -5.21
C GLU A 79 -13.44 0.16 -4.70
N ARG A 80 -13.99 -0.31 -3.57
CA ARG A 80 -15.19 0.25 -2.94
C ARG A 80 -15.04 1.69 -2.48
N SER A 81 -13.82 2.16 -2.22
CA SER A 81 -13.57 3.57 -1.89
C SER A 81 -13.84 4.51 -3.08
N GLY A 82 -13.85 3.99 -4.31
CA GLY A 82 -13.95 4.80 -5.52
C GLY A 82 -12.69 5.63 -5.81
N SER A 83 -11.56 5.28 -5.19
CA SER A 83 -10.26 5.91 -5.48
C SER A 83 -9.75 5.53 -6.85
N LYS A 84 -9.01 6.44 -7.50
CA LYS A 84 -8.65 6.29 -8.92
C LYS A 84 -7.41 5.42 -9.15
N TYR A 85 -6.41 5.58 -8.30
CA TYR A 85 -5.12 4.90 -8.45
C TYR A 85 -4.74 4.14 -7.18
N VAL A 86 -3.99 3.05 -7.37
CA VAL A 86 -3.34 2.35 -6.27
C VAL A 86 -1.89 2.04 -6.65
N ALA A 87 -0.96 2.32 -5.75
CA ALA A 87 0.43 1.86 -5.84
C ALA A 87 0.69 0.81 -4.78
N ILE A 88 0.93 -0.41 -5.24
CA ILE A 88 1.19 -1.60 -4.43
C ILE A 88 2.43 -2.30 -5.01
N PRO A 89 3.31 -2.86 -4.17
CA PRO A 89 4.37 -3.75 -4.64
C PRO A 89 3.79 -4.91 -5.47
N ASN A 90 4.43 -5.18 -6.61
CA ASN A 90 4.09 -6.27 -7.53
C ASN A 90 5.37 -7.02 -7.92
N TRP A 91 5.30 -8.35 -8.02
CA TRP A 91 6.38 -9.22 -8.47
C TRP A 91 6.01 -9.95 -9.76
N PRO A 92 6.00 -9.25 -10.92
CA PRO A 92 5.52 -9.79 -12.18
C PRO A 92 6.36 -10.95 -12.74
N SER A 93 7.56 -11.18 -12.20
CA SER A 93 8.44 -12.30 -12.59
C SER A 93 8.07 -13.63 -11.93
N LEU A 94 7.16 -13.64 -10.95
CA LEU A 94 6.70 -14.86 -10.28
C LEU A 94 5.53 -15.48 -11.04
N ASP A 95 5.35 -16.80 -10.94
CA ASP A 95 4.20 -17.48 -11.52
C ASP A 95 2.99 -17.49 -10.56
N GLY A 96 1.89 -18.09 -11.00
CA GLY A 96 0.64 -18.12 -10.22
C GLY A 96 0.73 -18.84 -8.88
N SER A 97 1.74 -19.69 -8.66
CA SER A 97 1.91 -20.39 -7.38
C SER A 97 2.25 -19.43 -6.23
N SER A 98 2.85 -18.26 -6.53
CA SER A 98 3.13 -17.25 -5.52
C SER A 98 1.88 -16.58 -4.95
N ASN A 99 0.73 -16.74 -5.62
CA ASN A 99 -0.55 -16.19 -5.20
C ASN A 99 -1.41 -17.18 -4.43
N GLU A 100 -0.94 -18.41 -4.23
CA GLU A 100 -1.64 -19.42 -3.46
C GLU A 100 -1.79 -19.01 -2.00
N TYR A 101 -2.84 -19.53 -1.36
CA TYR A 101 -3.05 -19.29 0.06
C TYR A 101 -1.99 -20.03 0.87
N HIS A 102 -1.14 -19.25 1.54
CA HIS A 102 -0.21 -19.77 2.53
C HIS A 102 -0.72 -19.38 3.92
N PRO A 103 -1.06 -20.35 4.79
CA PRO A 103 -1.39 -20.07 6.17
C PRO A 103 -0.29 -19.24 6.85
N LYS A 104 -0.69 -18.35 7.77
CA LYS A 104 0.27 -17.59 8.58
C LYS A 104 1.32 -18.54 9.19
N GLY A 105 2.60 -18.27 8.91
CA GLY A 105 3.73 -19.06 9.38
C GLY A 105 4.29 -20.10 8.38
N GLN A 106 3.72 -20.25 7.18
CA GLN A 106 4.22 -21.19 6.16
C GLN A 106 5.01 -20.55 5.01
N ALA A 107 4.87 -19.23 4.79
CA ALA A 107 5.72 -18.53 3.84
C ALA A 107 7.13 -18.46 4.44
N TYR A 108 8.13 -19.01 3.74
CA TYR A 108 9.54 -18.79 4.06
C TYR A 108 9.75 -17.27 4.28
N ASP A 109 10.15 -16.88 5.48
CA ASP A 109 10.34 -15.51 6.00
C ASP A 109 9.11 -14.67 6.41
N ASN A 110 7.88 -15.20 6.50
CA ASN A 110 6.65 -14.42 6.82
C ASN A 110 6.38 -13.24 5.86
N VAL A 111 6.84 -13.35 4.61
CA VAL A 111 6.71 -12.31 3.58
C VAL A 111 6.06 -12.91 2.33
N HIS A 112 4.89 -12.42 1.96
CA HIS A 112 4.22 -12.77 0.71
C HIS A 112 4.73 -11.91 -0.44
N ARG A 113 4.92 -12.51 -1.62
CA ARG A 113 5.28 -11.81 -2.85
C ARG A 113 4.29 -12.20 -3.92
N TYR A 114 3.39 -11.27 -4.27
CA TYR A 114 2.32 -11.55 -5.20
C TYR A 114 2.65 -11.06 -6.61
N ASN A 115 2.30 -11.88 -7.60
CA ASN A 115 2.14 -11.41 -8.97
C ASN A 115 0.70 -10.93 -9.13
N LEU A 116 0.49 -9.62 -9.01
CA LEU A 116 -0.82 -9.00 -9.07
C LEU A 116 -1.42 -9.00 -10.48
N ASP A 117 -0.63 -9.35 -11.51
CA ASP A 117 -1.10 -9.45 -12.89
C ASP A 117 -1.83 -10.80 -13.15
N LEU A 118 -1.64 -11.79 -12.27
CA LEU A 118 -2.18 -13.14 -12.39
C LEU A 118 -3.37 -13.37 -11.41
N PRO A 119 -4.19 -14.42 -11.64
CA PRO A 119 -5.22 -14.81 -10.68
C PRO A 119 -4.69 -15.00 -9.25
N PRO A 120 -5.47 -14.66 -8.21
CA PRO A 120 -6.84 -14.16 -8.26
C PRO A 120 -6.95 -12.63 -8.43
N TYR A 121 -5.83 -11.92 -8.55
CA TYR A 121 -5.79 -10.46 -8.54
C TYR A 121 -6.17 -9.86 -9.89
N CYS A 122 -5.56 -10.37 -10.98
CA CYS A 122 -5.81 -9.94 -12.36
C CYS A 122 -5.85 -8.41 -12.52
N LEU A 123 -4.98 -7.67 -11.81
CA LEU A 123 -4.93 -6.23 -11.92
C LEU A 123 -4.54 -5.84 -13.35
N PRO A 124 -5.12 -4.77 -13.90
CA PRO A 124 -4.69 -4.27 -15.20
C PRO A 124 -3.20 -3.93 -15.13
N SER A 125 -2.48 -4.15 -16.24
CA SER A 125 -1.06 -3.82 -16.31
C SER A 125 -0.82 -2.43 -15.72
N PRO A 126 0.16 -2.27 -14.82
CA PRO A 126 0.38 -1.00 -14.16
C PRO A 126 0.57 0.09 -15.23
N CYS A 127 0.08 1.30 -14.94
CA CYS A 127 0.53 2.50 -15.63
C CYS A 127 2.03 2.64 -15.36
N THR A 128 2.84 1.93 -16.13
CA THR A 128 4.28 1.99 -16.03
C THR A 128 4.67 3.42 -16.40
N PRO A 129 5.39 4.17 -15.53
CA PRO A 129 6.31 5.13 -16.09
C PRO A 129 7.23 4.27 -16.97
N ARG A 130 7.20 4.47 -18.30
CA ARG A 130 8.27 3.95 -19.15
C ARG A 130 9.57 4.32 -18.45
N ARG A 131 10.44 3.35 -18.20
CA ARG A 131 11.82 3.65 -17.77
C ARG A 131 12.38 4.66 -18.77
N THR A 132 12.46 5.92 -18.39
CA THR A 132 13.40 6.86 -19.02
C THR A 132 14.77 6.50 -18.46
N LEU A 133 15.33 5.37 -18.93
CA LEU A 133 16.76 5.06 -18.82
C LEU A 133 17.44 5.38 -20.16
N GLU A 134 17.07 6.52 -20.73
CA GLU A 134 17.85 7.21 -21.76
C GLU A 134 17.90 8.65 -21.30
N LEU A 135 18.95 9.01 -20.58
CA LEU A 135 19.51 10.37 -20.39
C LEU A 135 20.61 10.31 -19.32
N MET A 136 21.60 9.43 -19.50
CA MET A 136 22.98 9.59 -18.98
C MET A 136 23.88 8.70 -19.85
N GLY A 137 24.30 9.28 -20.97
CA GLY A 137 25.25 8.76 -21.95
C GLY A 137 25.54 9.88 -22.93
#